data_AF-A0AB40DFD9-F1
#
_entry.id   AF-A0AB40DFD9-F1
#
_cell.length_a   1.000
_cell.length_b   1.000
_cell.length_c   1.000
_cell.angle_alpha   90.00
_cell.angle_beta   90.00
_cell.angle_gamma   90.00
#
_symmetry.space_group_name_H-M   'P 1'
#
loop_
_entity.id
_entity.type
_entity.pdbx_description
1 polymer ?
#
loop_
_entity_poly.entity_id
_entity_poly.type
_entity_poly.pdbx_seq_one_letter_code
_entity_poly.pdbx_strand_id
1 'polypeptide(L)'
;MSSDGEVKDRPTCSQHKSSRTHHRRFVRQCVKMNKTQLKGIAETKTPNFQGIPLNISVQETVPPRAHELIDNLTDWHFSGHALMILGGPLSLSFRKVNSNLIGHFVGYCRTCGCVDTIFGSWSFCQPSRDCQDICMSIVDRRDMLRRYSMDERRKNRFKEQLYMGSKFAKMEKDRLLAEQEKYQKLKSQAASTLYVNNTSSKS
;
A
#
# COMPACT_ATOMS: atom_id res chain seq x y z
N MET A 1 -3.88 64.67 11.17
CA MET A 1 -3.45 63.72 12.22
C MET A 1 -4.24 62.44 11.94
N SER A 2 -3.78 61.58 11.02
CA SER A 2 -2.85 60.45 11.24
C SER A 2 -3.44 59.45 12.24
N SER A 3 -3.66 58.17 11.98
CA SER A 3 -3.42 57.30 10.82
C SER A 3 -4.06 55.95 11.16
N ASP A 4 -5.02 55.47 10.36
CA ASP A 4 -5.53 54.10 10.47
C ASP A 4 -4.43 53.12 10.05
N GLY A 5 -3.95 52.34 11.02
CA GLY A 5 -2.91 51.33 10.83
C GLY A 5 -3.47 50.08 10.17
N GLU A 6 -3.61 50.10 8.84
CA GLU A 6 -3.94 48.94 8.04
C GLU A 6 -2.80 47.91 8.10
N VAL A 7 -3.06 46.75 8.70
CA VAL A 7 -2.09 45.65 8.82
C VAL A 7 -1.80 45.09 7.42
N LYS A 8 -0.65 45.46 6.86
CA LYS A 8 -0.19 44.94 5.57
C LYS A 8 0.07 43.43 5.64
N ASP A 9 -0.82 42.66 5.02
CA ASP A 9 -0.69 41.21 4.83
C ASP A 9 0.64 40.88 4.14
N ARG A 10 1.49 40.11 4.83
CA ARG A 10 2.76 39.62 4.27
C ARG A 10 2.47 38.53 3.21
N PRO A 11 3.12 38.57 2.04
CA PRO A 11 2.85 37.60 0.97
C PRO A 11 3.39 36.21 1.33
N THR A 12 2.54 35.19 1.16
CA THR A 12 2.79 33.76 1.48
C THR A 12 3.57 33.00 0.39
N CYS A 13 4.29 33.70 -0.49
CA CYS A 13 5.14 33.09 -1.50
C CYS A 13 6.28 34.04 -1.89
N SER A 14 7.52 33.60 -1.68
CA SER A 14 8.71 34.30 -2.16
C SER A 14 8.82 34.13 -3.68
N GLN A 15 8.59 35.18 -4.45
CA GLN A 15 8.99 35.17 -5.86
C GLN A 15 10.50 35.34 -5.95
N HIS A 16 11.21 34.30 -6.40
CA HIS A 16 12.59 34.47 -6.83
C HIS A 16 12.61 35.35 -8.08
N LYS A 17 13.33 36.48 -8.00
CA LYS A 17 13.63 37.32 -9.17
C LYS A 17 14.55 36.52 -10.10
N SER A 18 14.01 35.90 -11.15
CA SER A 18 14.83 35.32 -12.21
C SER A 18 15.10 36.34 -13.30
N SER A 19 16.39 36.47 -13.63
CA SER A 19 16.92 37.31 -14.70
C SER A 19 16.35 36.91 -16.06
N ARG A 20 16.21 37.92 -16.93
CA ARG A 20 15.71 37.82 -18.31
C ARG A 20 16.64 36.95 -19.16
N THR A 21 16.23 35.72 -19.49
CA THR A 21 16.56 35.07 -20.78
C THR A 21 15.69 33.82 -21.01
N HIS A 22 14.97 33.84 -22.13
CA HIS A 22 14.38 32.74 -22.91
C HIS A 22 14.21 31.34 -22.27
N HIS A 23 12.96 30.91 -22.10
CA HIS A 23 12.35 29.83 -22.91
C HIS A 23 10.87 29.62 -22.52
N ARG A 24 9.99 29.60 -23.54
CA ARG A 24 8.58 29.20 -23.42
C ARG A 24 8.49 27.75 -22.93
N ARG A 25 8.17 27.53 -21.66
CA ARG A 25 7.50 26.31 -21.18
C ARG A 25 6.54 26.72 -20.06
N PHE A 26 5.28 26.29 -20.18
CA PHE A 26 4.17 26.53 -19.27
C PHE A 26 4.59 26.73 -17.80
N VAL A 27 4.78 27.99 -17.41
CA VAL A 27 5.01 28.37 -16.02
C VAL A 27 3.64 28.34 -15.34
N ARG A 28 3.45 27.42 -14.39
CA ARG A 28 2.24 27.43 -13.55
C ARG A 28 2.22 28.77 -12.81
N GLN A 29 1.29 29.65 -13.19
CA GLN A 29 1.09 30.92 -12.50
C GLN A 29 0.37 30.63 -11.19
N CYS A 30 1.03 30.87 -10.05
CA CYS A 30 0.36 30.84 -8.76
C CYS A 30 -0.70 31.94 -8.75
N VAL A 31 -1.97 31.55 -8.85
CA VAL A 31 -3.10 32.47 -8.69
C VAL A 31 -3.34 32.68 -7.20
N LYS A 32 -3.30 33.93 -6.75
CA LYS A 32 -3.56 34.29 -5.35
C LYS A 32 -5.06 34.09 -5.08
N MET A 33 -5.41 33.02 -4.36
CA MET A 33 -6.79 32.79 -3.91
C MET A 33 -7.09 33.62 -2.67
N ASN A 34 -8.27 34.25 -2.64
CA ASN A 34 -8.72 35.00 -1.47
C ASN A 34 -9.23 34.05 -0.37
N LYS A 35 -9.19 34.49 0.90
CA LYS A 35 -9.62 33.69 2.07
C LYS A 35 -11.02 33.07 1.92
N THR A 36 -11.95 33.78 1.29
CA THR A 36 -13.31 33.31 1.01
C THR A 36 -13.38 32.21 -0.06
N GLN A 37 -12.50 32.26 -1.07
CA GLN A 37 -12.40 31.22 -2.10
C GLN A 37 -11.79 29.93 -1.54
N LEU A 38 -10.81 30.05 -0.64
CA LEU A 38 -10.23 28.89 0.07
C LEU A 38 -11.28 28.19 0.95
N LYS A 39 -12.10 28.97 1.65
CA LYS A 39 -13.19 28.46 2.49
C LYS A 39 -14.28 27.77 1.66
N GLY A 40 -14.71 28.37 0.56
CA GLY A 40 -15.72 27.77 -0.33
C GLY A 40 -15.27 26.46 -0.96
N ILE A 41 -14.00 26.32 -1.34
CA ILE A 41 -13.44 25.07 -1.89
C ILE A 41 -13.33 23.97 -0.82
N ALA A 42 -12.97 24.34 0.42
CA ALA A 42 -12.93 23.41 1.54
C ALA A 42 -14.33 22.85 1.83
N GLU A 43 -15.36 23.71 1.82
CA GLU A 43 -16.74 23.34 2.17
C GLU A 43 -17.46 22.57 1.05
N THR A 44 -17.17 22.82 -0.23
CA THR A 44 -17.82 22.10 -1.35
C THR A 44 -17.23 20.71 -1.65
N LYS A 45 -16.04 20.40 -1.12
CA LYS A 45 -15.32 19.13 -1.41
C LYS A 45 -15.09 18.24 -0.19
N THR A 46 -15.68 18.55 0.96
CA THR A 46 -15.71 17.62 2.09
C THR A 46 -17.06 16.89 2.09
N PRO A 47 -17.20 15.76 1.37
CA PRO A 47 -18.06 14.71 1.90
C PRO A 47 -17.61 14.48 3.35
N ASN A 48 -18.56 14.25 4.26
CA ASN A 48 -18.28 13.84 5.63
C ASN A 48 -17.57 12.48 5.63
N PHE A 49 -16.31 12.44 5.19
CA PHE A 49 -15.46 11.28 5.25
C PHE A 49 -14.84 11.24 6.64
N GLN A 50 -15.64 10.81 7.60
CA GLN A 50 -15.10 10.22 8.81
C GLN A 50 -14.42 8.92 8.37
N GLY A 51 -13.09 8.93 8.34
CA GLY A 51 -12.29 7.72 8.12
C GLY A 51 -12.70 6.63 9.11
N ILE A 52 -12.52 5.37 8.73
CA ILE A 52 -12.91 4.24 9.57
C ILE A 52 -11.91 4.16 10.73
N PRO A 53 -12.36 4.14 11.99
CA PRO A 53 -11.48 3.93 13.12
C PRO A 53 -10.89 2.53 13.05
N LEU A 54 -9.56 2.45 13.20
CA LEU A 54 -8.81 1.21 13.21
C LEU A 54 -8.48 0.83 14.65
N ASN A 55 -8.93 -0.36 15.04
CA ASN A 55 -8.46 -1.05 16.24
C ASN A 55 -7.39 -2.06 15.79
N ILE A 56 -6.13 -1.80 16.13
CA ILE A 56 -4.99 -2.56 15.62
C ILE A 56 -4.40 -3.35 16.79
N SER A 57 -4.49 -4.68 16.72
CA SER A 57 -3.73 -5.58 17.56
C SER A 57 -2.47 -6.02 16.82
N VAL A 58 -1.34 -5.99 17.51
CA VAL A 58 -0.10 -6.55 16.97
C VAL A 58 -0.01 -8.01 17.40
N GLN A 59 0.12 -8.89 16.42
CA GLN A 59 0.44 -10.29 16.67
C GLN A 59 1.96 -10.48 16.62
N GLU A 60 2.49 -11.23 17.58
CA GLU A 60 3.89 -11.62 17.60
C GLU A 60 4.18 -12.51 16.38
N THR A 61 4.97 -12.00 15.44
CA THR A 61 5.38 -12.78 14.27
C THR A 61 6.52 -13.70 14.68
N VAL A 62 6.41 -15.01 14.44
CA VAL A 62 7.48 -15.97 14.68
C VAL A 62 8.11 -16.36 13.35
N PRO A 63 9.42 -16.16 13.12
CA PRO A 63 10.40 -15.52 13.99
C PRO A 63 10.28 -13.99 13.91
N PRO A 64 10.41 -13.27 15.04
CA PRO A 64 10.23 -11.83 15.05
C PRO A 64 11.37 -11.17 14.30
N ARG A 65 11.11 -10.71 13.07
CA ARG A 65 11.98 -9.71 12.46
C ARG A 65 11.81 -8.45 13.28
N ALA A 66 12.85 -8.08 14.01
CA ALA A 66 12.89 -6.81 14.70
C ALA A 66 12.60 -5.70 13.68
N HIS A 67 11.59 -4.88 13.98
CA HIS A 67 11.37 -3.67 13.22
C HIS A 67 12.38 -2.64 13.72
N GLU A 68 13.23 -2.08 12.85
CA GLU A 68 14.33 -1.19 13.24
C GLU A 68 13.89 0.06 14.05
N LEU A 69 12.59 0.38 14.01
CA LEU A 69 12.02 1.57 14.66
C LEU A 69 11.23 1.26 15.94
N ILE A 70 10.80 0.01 16.15
CA ILE A 70 9.87 -0.35 17.23
C ILE A 70 10.36 -1.61 17.90
N ASP A 71 10.96 -1.44 19.07
CA ASP A 71 11.34 -2.54 19.95
C ASP A 71 10.15 -2.97 20.80
N ASN A 72 10.06 -4.27 21.08
CA ASN A 72 9.06 -4.90 21.95
C ASN A 72 7.62 -4.47 21.62
N LEU A 73 7.12 -4.91 20.47
CA LEU A 73 5.79 -4.56 19.92
C LEU A 73 4.62 -4.74 20.90
N THR A 74 4.73 -5.64 21.88
CA THR A 74 3.73 -5.87 22.92
C THR A 74 3.55 -4.70 23.89
N ASP A 75 4.55 -3.83 24.01
CA ASP A 75 4.52 -2.68 24.91
C ASP A 75 3.82 -1.46 24.29
N TRP A 76 3.27 -1.62 23.08
CA TRP A 76 2.70 -0.54 22.30
C TRP A 76 1.20 -0.71 22.09
N HIS A 77 0.45 0.35 22.35
CA HIS A 77 -0.95 0.46 22.00
C HIS A 77 -1.10 1.21 20.68
N PHE A 78 -1.82 0.63 19.71
CA PHE A 78 -2.03 1.20 18.39
C PHE A 78 -3.49 1.54 18.17
N SER A 79 -3.75 2.75 17.71
CA SER A 79 -5.08 3.19 17.26
C SER A 79 -4.95 4.10 16.05
N GLY A 80 -5.98 4.25 15.26
CA GLY A 80 -5.86 5.10 14.08
C GLY A 80 -7.12 5.23 13.26
N HIS A 81 -6.97 5.83 12.09
CA HIS A 81 -8.01 6.00 11.10
C HIS A 81 -7.44 5.71 9.73
N ALA A 82 -8.24 5.09 8.88
CA ALA A 82 -7.91 4.96 7.47
C ALA A 82 -9.12 5.26 6.59
N LEU A 83 -8.83 5.79 5.41
CA LEU A 83 -9.81 5.93 4.36
C LEU A 83 -9.74 4.69 3.46
N MET A 84 -10.85 3.97 3.33
CA MET A 84 -10.94 2.73 2.53
C MET A 84 -11.02 2.99 1.03
N ILE A 85 -10.14 3.85 0.52
CA ILE A 85 -9.98 4.13 -0.90
C ILE A 85 -8.52 3.89 -1.30
N LEU A 86 -8.30 3.44 -2.54
CA LEU A 86 -6.94 3.30 -3.07
C LEU A 86 -6.28 4.69 -3.11
N GLY A 87 -5.06 4.82 -2.58
CA GLY A 87 -4.42 6.13 -2.42
C GLY A 87 -4.91 6.92 -1.22
N GLY A 88 -5.85 6.39 -0.43
CA GLY A 88 -6.42 7.04 0.74
C GLY A 88 -5.39 7.25 1.85
N PRO A 89 -5.53 8.34 2.63
CA PRO A 89 -4.68 8.59 3.77
C PRO A 89 -4.95 7.60 4.89
N LEU A 90 -3.90 7.28 5.63
CA LEU A 90 -3.91 6.48 6.83
C LEU A 90 -3.12 7.23 7.91
N SER A 91 -3.68 7.26 9.12
CA SER A 91 -3.07 7.87 10.29
C SER A 91 -3.16 6.92 11.46
N LEU A 92 -2.03 6.56 12.04
CA LEU A 92 -1.93 5.73 13.23
C LEU A 92 -1.27 6.55 14.34
N SER A 93 -1.75 6.33 15.55
CA SER A 93 -1.18 6.83 16.79
C SER A 93 -0.73 5.63 17.61
N PHE A 94 0.44 5.73 18.20
CA PHE A 94 1.00 4.69 19.04
C PHE A 94 1.53 5.28 20.33
N ARG A 95 1.27 4.55 21.41
CA ARG A 95 1.67 4.92 22.76
C ARG A 95 2.35 3.72 23.39
N LYS A 96 3.57 3.93 23.89
CA LYS A 96 4.24 2.91 24.69
C LYS A 96 3.61 2.91 26.09
N VAL A 97 3.23 1.75 26.61
CA VAL A 97 2.49 1.63 27.89
C VAL A 97 3.36 2.07 29.07
N ASN A 98 4.64 1.70 29.04
CA ASN A 98 5.59 1.91 30.14
C ASN A 98 6.55 3.09 29.91
N SER A 99 6.25 3.96 28.95
CA SER A 99 7.06 5.14 28.63
C SER A 99 6.17 6.27 28.17
N ASN A 100 6.56 7.51 28.43
CA ASN A 100 5.85 8.68 27.89
C ASN A 100 6.18 8.94 26.40
N LEU A 101 6.71 7.92 25.70
CA LEU A 101 6.97 7.96 24.27
C LEU A 101 5.66 7.77 23.51
N ILE A 102 5.35 8.75 22.68
CA ILE A 102 4.26 8.70 21.72
C ILE A 102 4.83 8.76 20.31
N GLY A 103 4.07 8.27 19.35
CA GLY A 103 4.33 8.64 17.98
C GLY A 103 3.13 8.49 17.07
N HIS A 104 3.32 8.98 15.87
CA HIS A 104 2.34 8.99 14.81
C HIS A 104 2.93 8.46 13.52
N PHE A 105 2.14 7.67 12.80
CA PHE A 105 2.49 7.22 11.46
C PHE A 105 1.43 7.75 10.52
N VAL A 106 1.87 8.55 9.54
CA VAL A 106 0.98 9.11 8.53
C VAL A 106 1.46 8.63 7.18
N GLY A 107 0.54 8.15 6.36
CA GLY A 107 0.87 7.62 5.06
C GLY A 107 -0.34 7.49 4.15
N TYR A 108 -0.12 6.85 3.01
CA TYR A 108 -1.16 6.53 2.04
C TYR A 108 -0.94 5.13 1.47
N CYS A 109 -2.04 4.46 1.15
CA CYS A 109 -2.00 3.11 0.58
C CYS A 109 -1.80 3.18 -0.95
N ARG A 110 -0.84 2.43 -1.49
CA ARG A 110 -0.59 2.27 -2.93
C ARG A 110 -0.29 0.81 -3.23
N THR A 111 -0.79 0.32 -4.36
CA THR A 111 -0.37 -0.99 -4.87
C THR A 111 0.93 -0.83 -5.67
N CYS A 112 2.00 -1.48 -5.23
CA CYS A 112 3.30 -1.50 -5.91
C CYS A 112 3.65 -2.95 -6.27
N GLY A 113 3.79 -3.26 -7.56
CA GLY A 113 4.17 -4.61 -8.00
C GLY A 113 3.24 -5.73 -7.49
N CYS A 114 1.92 -5.48 -7.54
CA CYS A 114 0.87 -6.38 -7.03
C CYS A 114 0.80 -6.57 -5.52
N VAL A 115 1.53 -5.77 -4.73
CA VAL A 115 1.48 -5.80 -3.27
C VAL A 115 0.96 -4.46 -2.74
N ASP A 116 -0.07 -4.53 -1.91
CA ASP A 116 -0.57 -3.36 -1.19
C ASP A 116 0.47 -2.90 -0.17
N THR A 117 0.90 -1.66 -0.34
CA THR A 117 2.00 -1.05 0.38
C THR A 117 1.56 0.29 0.93
N ILE A 118 1.84 0.55 2.19
CA ILE A 118 1.58 1.85 2.81
C ILE A 118 2.91 2.61 2.85
N PHE A 119 2.96 3.73 2.16
CA PHE A 119 4.10 4.63 2.17
C PHE A 119 3.82 5.74 3.17
N GLY A 120 4.74 6.00 4.08
CA GLY A 120 4.52 7.02 5.10
C GLY A 120 5.77 7.41 5.87
N SER A 121 5.52 8.11 6.96
CA SER A 121 6.54 8.51 7.91
C SER A 121 6.05 8.33 9.34
N TRP A 122 6.97 7.85 10.17
CA TRP A 122 6.88 7.84 11.61
C TRP A 122 7.36 9.19 12.15
N SER A 123 6.67 9.68 13.17
CA SER A 123 7.04 10.83 13.98
C SER A 123 7.00 10.38 15.44
N PHE A 124 8.14 10.37 16.12
CA PHE A 124 8.22 10.01 17.54
C PHE A 124 8.44 11.26 18.37
N CYS A 125 7.61 11.48 19.38
CA CYS A 125 7.78 12.56 20.33
C CYS A 125 8.20 11.97 21.67
N GLN A 126 9.45 12.21 22.04
CA GLN A 126 9.94 11.92 23.38
C GLN A 126 9.67 13.13 24.29
N PRO A 127 9.33 12.91 25.57
CA PRO A 127 9.16 14.02 26.51
C PRO A 127 10.49 14.75 26.68
N SER A 128 10.49 16.04 26.36
CA SER A 128 11.60 16.93 26.69
C SER A 128 11.44 17.45 28.12
N ARG A 129 12.57 17.66 28.81
CA ARG A 129 12.61 18.35 30.12
C ARG A 129 12.70 19.87 29.97
N ASP A 130 13.16 20.34 28.81
CA ASP A 130 13.33 21.76 28.51
C ASP A 130 12.54 22.14 27.25
N CYS A 131 11.87 23.28 27.29
CA CYS A 131 11.18 23.85 26.14
C CYS A 131 12.12 24.16 24.97
N GLN A 132 13.41 24.39 25.24
CA GLN A 132 14.43 24.63 24.21
C GLN A 132 14.75 23.37 23.39
N ASP A 133 14.60 22.18 23.99
CA ASP A 133 14.97 20.90 23.38
C ASP A 133 13.80 20.19 22.68
N ILE A 134 12.59 20.79 22.68
CA ILE A 134 11.39 20.21 22.05
C ILE A 134 11.62 19.90 20.57
N CYS A 135 12.33 20.78 19.85
CA CYS A 135 12.63 20.56 18.43
C CYS A 135 13.56 19.37 18.20
N MET A 136 14.37 18.98 19.19
CA MET A 136 15.25 17.80 19.13
C MET A 136 14.56 16.54 19.64
N SER A 137 13.47 16.67 20.40
CA SER A 137 12.73 15.55 20.97
C SER A 137 11.71 14.93 20.01
N ILE A 138 11.61 15.46 18.78
CA ILE A 138 10.77 14.94 17.70
C ILE A 138 11.68 14.30 16.64
N VAL A 139 11.43 13.02 16.34
CA VAL A 139 12.19 12.26 15.32
C VAL A 139 11.26 11.80 14.22
N ASP A 140 11.53 12.27 13.00
CA ASP A 140 10.80 11.85 11.80
C ASP A 140 11.61 10.84 10.98
N ARG A 141 11.00 9.69 10.64
CA ARG A 141 11.60 8.68 9.76
C ARG A 141 10.62 8.19 8.73
N ARG A 142 11.07 8.11 7.47
CA ARG A 142 10.28 7.52 6.37
C ARG A 142 10.33 6.00 6.44
N ASP A 143 9.21 5.37 6.14
CA ASP A 143 9.09 3.92 6.17
C ASP A 143 8.00 3.41 5.22
N MET A 144 7.99 2.10 5.01
CA MET A 144 7.11 1.40 4.09
C MET A 144 6.56 0.11 4.68
N LEU A 145 5.26 0.09 4.96
CA LEU A 145 4.58 -1.07 5.55
C LEU A 145 3.99 -1.95 4.45
N ARG A 146 4.24 -3.26 4.53
CA ARG A 146 3.79 -4.26 3.55
C ARG A 146 3.18 -5.49 4.25
N ARG A 147 2.20 -6.12 3.61
CA ARG A 147 1.63 -7.38 4.09
C ARG A 147 2.61 -8.53 3.90
N TYR A 148 3.02 -9.19 4.97
CA TYR A 148 3.89 -10.36 4.92
C TYR A 148 3.31 -11.51 4.07
N SER A 149 2.01 -11.80 4.21
CA SER A 149 1.37 -12.92 3.50
C SER A 149 1.25 -12.73 1.98
N MET A 150 1.45 -11.51 1.48
CA MET A 150 1.42 -11.23 0.03
C MET A 150 2.76 -11.53 -0.65
N ASP A 151 3.88 -11.51 0.08
CA ASP A 151 5.17 -11.96 -0.45
C ASP A 151 5.18 -13.48 -0.68
N GLU A 152 4.50 -14.25 0.18
CA GLU A 152 4.18 -15.67 -0.03
C GLU A 152 3.37 -15.88 -1.31
N ARG A 153 2.27 -15.12 -1.51
CA ARG A 153 1.48 -15.20 -2.75
C ARG A 153 2.29 -14.81 -3.98
N ARG A 154 3.15 -13.80 -3.88
CA ARG A 154 4.02 -13.38 -4.98
C ARG A 154 5.07 -14.44 -5.30
N LYS A 155 5.69 -15.05 -4.27
CA LYS A 155 6.59 -16.20 -4.42
C LYS A 155 5.87 -17.40 -5.03
N ASN A 156 4.64 -17.68 -4.61
CA ASN A 156 3.86 -18.80 -5.14
C ASN A 156 3.47 -18.56 -6.60
N ARG A 157 3.05 -17.35 -6.98
CA ARG A 157 2.83 -16.99 -8.39
C ARG A 157 4.11 -17.09 -9.22
N PHE A 158 5.26 -16.65 -8.68
CA PHE A 158 6.55 -16.79 -9.36
C PHE A 158 6.96 -18.27 -9.50
N LYS A 159 6.78 -19.07 -8.46
CA LYS A 159 6.98 -20.52 -8.49
C LYS A 159 6.07 -21.17 -9.52
N GLU A 160 4.79 -20.85 -9.55
CA GLU A 160 3.84 -21.35 -10.55
C GLU A 160 4.26 -20.99 -11.97
N GLN A 161 4.67 -19.74 -12.22
CA GLN A 161 5.18 -19.31 -13.53
C GLN A 161 6.46 -20.06 -13.92
N LEU A 162 7.38 -20.28 -12.97
CA LEU A 162 8.58 -21.08 -13.19
C LEU A 162 8.25 -22.56 -13.44
N TYR A 163 7.31 -23.12 -12.68
CA TYR A 163 6.86 -24.50 -12.85
C TYR A 163 6.21 -24.68 -14.22
N MET A 164 5.27 -23.81 -14.61
CA MET A 164 4.60 -23.83 -15.92
C MET A 164 5.56 -23.61 -17.09
N GLY A 165 6.63 -22.83 -16.91
CA GLY A 165 7.69 -22.66 -17.91
C GLY A 165 8.78 -23.73 -17.89
N SER A 166 8.77 -24.65 -16.92
CA SER A 166 9.86 -25.62 -16.74
C SER A 166 9.74 -26.84 -17.65
N LYS A 167 10.86 -27.57 -17.81
CA LYS A 167 10.89 -28.88 -18.47
C LYS A 167 9.90 -29.89 -17.83
N PHE A 168 9.60 -29.74 -16.53
CA PHE A 168 8.63 -30.58 -15.83
C PHE A 168 7.19 -30.32 -16.28
N ALA A 169 6.78 -29.07 -16.50
CA ALA A 169 5.45 -28.78 -17.03
C ALA A 169 5.28 -29.29 -18.47
N LYS A 170 6.34 -29.26 -19.28
CA LYS A 170 6.35 -29.89 -20.60
C LYS A 170 6.18 -31.41 -20.51
N MET A 171 6.96 -32.05 -19.63
CA MET A 171 6.91 -33.49 -19.43
C MET A 171 5.56 -33.97 -18.86
N GLU A 172 4.95 -33.22 -17.94
CA GLU A 172 3.63 -33.55 -17.38
C GLU A 172 2.51 -33.33 -18.40
N LYS A 173 2.60 -32.29 -19.23
CA LYS A 173 1.69 -32.08 -20.37
C LYS A 173 1.78 -33.24 -21.37
N ASP A 174 2.99 -33.69 -21.70
CA ASP A 174 3.22 -34.82 -22.59
C ASP A 174 2.70 -36.13 -21.99
N ARG A 175 2.85 -36.32 -20.66
CA ARG A 175 2.29 -37.48 -19.92
C ARG A 175 0.77 -37.52 -19.98
N LEU A 176 0.11 -36.39 -19.75
CA LEU A 176 -1.36 -36.27 -19.80
C LEU A 176 -1.91 -36.50 -21.22
N LEU A 177 -1.21 -36.01 -22.25
CA LEU A 177 -1.56 -36.28 -23.65
C LEU A 177 -1.43 -37.78 -23.97
N ALA A 178 -0.36 -38.43 -23.52
CA ALA A 178 -0.16 -39.87 -23.72
C ALA A 178 -1.22 -40.72 -22.98
N GLU A 179 -1.65 -40.32 -21.79
CA GLU A 179 -2.78 -40.95 -21.07
C GLU A 179 -4.11 -40.76 -21.81
N GLN A 180 -4.38 -39.56 -22.33
CA GLN A 180 -5.59 -39.31 -23.14
C GLN A 180 -5.61 -40.15 -24.42
N GLU A 181 -4.48 -40.24 -25.13
CA GLU A 181 -4.38 -41.06 -26.33
C GLU A 181 -4.57 -42.55 -26.02
N LYS A 182 -4.00 -43.06 -24.92
CA LYS A 182 -4.25 -44.43 -24.46
C LYS A 182 -5.72 -44.66 -24.16
N TYR A 183 -6.36 -43.73 -23.45
CA TYR A 183 -7.78 -43.83 -23.11
C TYR A 183 -8.67 -43.79 -24.35
N GLN A 184 -8.36 -42.95 -25.33
CA GLN A 184 -9.06 -42.90 -26.61
C GLN A 184 -8.88 -44.19 -27.43
N LYS A 185 -7.66 -44.75 -27.47
CA LYS A 185 -7.39 -46.04 -28.14
C LYS A 185 -8.12 -47.21 -27.47
N LEU A 186 -8.17 -47.24 -26.15
CA LEU A 186 -8.94 -48.23 -25.40
C LEU A 186 -10.44 -48.10 -25.67
N LYS A 187 -10.95 -46.87 -25.73
CA LYS A 187 -12.36 -46.59 -26.04
C LYS A 187 -12.73 -46.99 -27.47
N SER A 188 -11.88 -46.71 -28.45
CA SER A 188 -12.11 -47.11 -29.84
C SER A 188 -12.00 -48.62 -30.04
N GLN A 189 -11.05 -49.29 -29.36
CA GLN A 189 -10.94 -50.75 -29.37
C GLN A 189 -12.16 -51.43 -28.73
N ALA A 190 -12.65 -50.93 -27.60
CA ALA A 190 -13.87 -51.42 -26.95
C ALA A 190 -15.12 -51.23 -27.82
N ALA A 191 -15.21 -50.12 -28.56
CA ALA A 191 -16.30 -49.90 -29.51
C ALA A 191 -16.25 -50.87 -30.71
N SER A 192 -15.04 -51.21 -31.20
CA SER A 192 -14.88 -52.18 -32.29
C SER A 192 -15.18 -53.62 -31.88
N THR A 193 -14.85 -54.05 -30.65
CA THR A 193 -15.19 -55.41 -30.15
C THR A 193 -16.69 -55.58 -29.91
N LEU A 194 -17.40 -54.52 -29.52
CA LEU A 194 -18.87 -54.51 -29.44
C LEU A 194 -19.53 -54.67 -30.84
N TYR A 195 -18.93 -54.11 -31.89
CA TYR A 195 -19.42 -54.29 -33.27
C TYR A 195 -19.19 -55.72 -33.82
N VAL A 196 -18.07 -56.35 -33.48
CA VAL A 196 -17.74 -57.73 -33.90
C VAL A 196 -18.62 -58.77 -33.19
N ASN A 197 -18.92 -58.59 -31.91
CA ASN A 197 -19.79 -59.51 -31.17
C ASN A 197 -21.27 -59.44 -31.61
N ASN A 198 -21.74 -58.27 -32.06
CA ASN A 198 -23.09 -58.09 -32.61
C ASN A 198 -23.25 -58.63 -34.04
N THR A 199 -22.14 -58.90 -34.76
CA THR A 199 -22.17 -59.46 -36.12
C THR A 199 -21.95 -60.98 -36.13
N SER A 200 -21.23 -61.54 -35.15
CA SER A 200 -21.03 -62.99 -35.00
C SER A 200 -22.21 -63.73 -34.32
N SER A 201 -23.20 -63.02 -33.78
CA SER A 201 -24.38 -63.61 -33.11
C SER A 201 -25.62 -63.74 -34.03
N LYS A 202 -25.44 -63.58 -35.34
CA LYS A 202 -26.52 -63.61 -36.35
C LYS A 202 -26.32 -64.63 -37.48
N SER A 203 -25.42 -65.60 -37.34
CA SER A 203 -25.25 -66.72 -38.28
C SER A 203 -25.76 -68.03 -37.69
#